data_AF-A0A3D0C9V0-F1
#
_entry.id   AF-A0A3D0C9V0-F1
#
_cell.length_a   1.000
_cell.length_b   1.000
_cell.length_c   1.000
_cell.angle_alpha   90.00
_cell.angle_beta   90.00
_cell.angle_gamma   90.00
#
_symmetry.space_group_name_H-M   'P 1'
#
loop_
_entity.id
_entity.type
_entity.pdbx_description
1 polymer ?
#
loop_
_entity_poly.entity_id
_entity_poly.type
_entity_poly.pdbx_seq_one_letter_code
_entity_poly.pdbx_strand_id
1 'polypeptide(L)' 'MVTPLNIIFAGTPEFAAQHLAALINSEHNVVAVY' A
#
# COMPACT_ATOMS: atom_id res chain seq x y z
N MET A 1 9.99 -6.99 -17.71
CA MET A 1 9.64 -5.82 -16.87
C MET A 1 8.32 -6.13 -16.20
N VAL A 2 8.26 -6.04 -14.87
CA VAL A 2 7.00 -6.19 -14.12
C VAL A 2 6.24 -4.88 -14.17
N THR A 3 4.94 -4.95 -14.44
CA THR A 3 4.05 -3.78 -14.42
C THR A 3 3.61 -3.49 -12.98
N PRO A 4 3.81 -2.27 -12.45
CA PRO A 4 3.31 -1.88 -11.13
C PRO A 4 1.81 -2.14 -11.00
N LEU A 5 1.41 -2.78 -9.90
CA LEU A 5 0.01 -2.94 -9.53
C LEU A 5 -0.54 -1.65 -8.91
N ASN A 6 -1.82 -1.38 -9.17
CA ASN A 6 -2.58 -0.37 -8.46
C ASN A 6 -3.24 -1.00 -7.23
N ILE A 7 -2.97 -0.46 -6.04
CA ILE A 7 -3.37 -1.03 -4.75
C ILE A 7 -4.28 -0.06 -4.01
N ILE A 8 -5.42 -0.57 -3.54
CA ILE A 8 -6.25 0.08 -2.52
C ILE A 8 -5.95 -0.61 -1.20
N PHE A 9 -5.49 0.15 -0.21
CA PHE A 9 -5.18 -0.38 1.11
C PHE A 9 -6.33 -0.05 2.07
N ALA A 10 -6.85 -1.04 2.79
CA ALA A 10 -7.90 -0.85 3.79
C ALA A 10 -7.44 -1.46 5.12
N GLY A 11 -7.31 -0.68 6.19
CA GLY A 11 -6.78 -1.20 7.45
C GLY A 11 -6.85 -0.26 8.66
N THR A 12 -6.92 -0.87 9.85
CA THR A 12 -7.01 -0.16 11.14
C THR A 12 -5.63 0.38 11.60
N PRO A 13 -5.52 1.65 12.05
CA PRO A 13 -4.25 2.38 12.11
C PRO A 13 -3.09 1.68 12.82
N GLU A 14 -3.31 1.11 14.00
CA GLU A 14 -2.22 0.62 14.85
C GLU A 14 -1.47 -0.57 14.25
N PHE A 15 -2.20 -1.48 13.60
CA PHE A 15 -1.62 -2.63 12.89
C PHE A 15 -1.28 -2.31 11.43
N ALA A 16 -2.11 -1.50 10.79
CA ALA A 16 -2.03 -1.27 9.34
C ALA A 16 -0.95 -0.26 8.94
N ALA A 17 -0.51 0.63 9.83
CA ALA A 17 0.46 1.68 9.50
C ALA A 17 1.79 1.12 8.98
N GLN A 18 2.33 0.06 9.59
CA GLN A 18 3.59 -0.55 9.15
C GLN A 18 3.45 -1.23 7.78
N HIS A 19 2.30 -1.85 7.53
CA HIS A 19 1.99 -2.49 6.25
C HIS A 19 1.80 -1.47 5.13
N LEU A 20 1.11 -0.36 5.41
CA LEU A 20 0.96 0.75 4.48
C LEU A 20 2.32 1.37 4.14
N ALA A 21 3.19 1.55 5.12
CA ALA A 21 4.54 2.07 4.90
C ALA A 21 5.35 1.15 3.97
N ALA A 22 5.25 -0.17 4.13
CA ALA A 22 5.93 -1.11 3.24
C ALA A 22 5.39 -1.03 1.80
N LEU A 23 4.08 -0.87 1.61
CA LEU A 23 3.45 -0.72 0.29
C LEU A 23 3.86 0.58 -0.40
N ILE A 24 3.91 1.70 0.34
CA ILE A 24 4.34 3.00 -0.20
C ILE A 24 5.81 2.97 -0.65
N ASN A 25 6.66 2.20 0.04
CA ASN A 25 8.07 2.04 -0.32
C ASN A 25 8.32 0.94 -1.37
N SER A 26 7.28 0.29 -1.87
CA SER A 26 7.38 -0.74 -2.91
C SER A 26 7.31 -0.13 -4.31
N GLU A 27 7.50 -0.96 -5.34
CA GLU A 27 7.34 -0.54 -6.74
C GLU A 27 5.86 -0.42 -7.16
N HIS A 28 4.91 -0.61 -6.24
CA HIS A 28 3.48 -0.55 -6.51
C HIS A 28 2.90 0.85 -6.26
N ASN A 29 1.76 1.13 -6.90
CA ASN A 29 1.08 2.40 -6.79
C ASN A 29 -0.11 2.28 -5.82
N VAL A 30 0.00 2.89 -4.64
CA VAL A 30 -1.11 2.95 -3.67
C VAL A 30 -2.06 4.09 -4.07
N VAL A 31 -3.24 3.76 -4.57
CA VAL A 31 -4.19 4.74 -5.15
C VAL A 31 -5.23 5.25 -4.15
N ALA A 32 -5.49 4.50 -3.08
CA ALA A 32 -6.40 4.89 -2.01
C ALA A 32 -6.08 4.17 -0.70
N VAL A 33 -6.40 4.81 0.42
CA VAL A 33 -6.30 4.28 1.78
C VAL A 33 -7.65 4.46 2.47
N TYR A 34 -8.18 3.38 3.05
CA TYR A 34 -9.42 3.33 3.82
C TYR A 34 -9.18 2.85 5.24
#